data_AF-A0AA86LVJ7-F1
#
_entry.id   AF-A0AA86LVJ7-F1
#
_cell.length_a   1.000
_cell.length_b   1.000
_cell.length_c   1.000
_cell.angle_alpha   90.00
_cell.angle_beta   90.00
_cell.angle_gamma   90.00
#
_symmetry.space_group_name_H-M   'P 1'
#
loop_
_entity.id
_entity.type
_entity.pdbx_description
1 polymer ?
#
loop_
_entity_poly.entity_id
_entity_poly.type
_entity_poly.pdbx_seq_one_letter_code
_entity_poly.pdbx_strand_id
1 'polypeptide(L)'
;MDGIFFYWLSWMGWIVATFLMPKTARRWKVAAIILISILLSGMNMHMIQFSCSYTALFLVGVACVYASGYSRFQQLYYVIVCGIIIIAYASFCLLELYDPVWIFIDRKWILTGLILYICFMVIKDAEKRFAAIILGVVGGDFLYAVVIRDIASYEVGSLRTLDVLATAVGAMFIWEMLVYFSAYLDLYVLKSHRQKQSTYK
;
A
#
# COMPACT_ATOMS: atom_id res chain seq x y z
N MET A 1 3.68 -11.77 15.78
CA MET A 1 2.22 -11.73 16.03
C MET A 1 1.57 -11.12 14.82
N ASP A 2 0.61 -11.84 14.23
CA ASP A 2 -0.07 -11.39 13.02
C ASP A 2 -0.92 -10.14 13.32
N GLY A 3 -0.81 -9.11 12.48
CA GLY A 3 -1.57 -7.86 12.60
C GLY A 3 -0.89 -6.76 13.39
N ILE A 4 0.27 -7.00 14.01
CA ILE A 4 0.92 -5.98 14.87
C ILE A 4 1.42 -4.78 14.05
N PHE A 5 1.91 -5.01 12.83
CA PHE A 5 2.39 -3.93 11.97
C PHE A 5 1.23 -3.11 11.41
N PHE A 6 0.12 -3.78 11.08
CA PHE A 6 -1.11 -3.12 10.68
C PHE A 6 -1.59 -2.15 11.75
N TYR A 7 -1.85 -2.62 12.98
CA TYR A 7 -2.34 -1.73 14.03
C TYR A 7 -1.34 -0.63 14.37
N TRP A 8 -0.06 -0.95 14.48
CA TRP A 8 0.96 0.03 14.84
C TRP A 8 1.09 1.13 13.78
N LEU A 9 1.21 0.76 12.49
CA LEU A 9 1.32 1.73 11.40
C LEU A 9 0.01 2.49 11.17
N SER A 10 -1.16 1.85 11.34
CA SER A 10 -2.45 2.53 11.25
C SER A 10 -2.62 3.58 12.35
N TRP A 11 -2.26 3.27 13.60
CA TRP A 11 -2.28 4.26 14.69
C TRP A 11 -1.30 5.41 14.45
N MET A 12 -0.07 5.12 14.00
CA MET A 12 0.89 6.16 13.64
C MET A 12 0.37 7.03 12.49
N GLY A 13 -0.20 6.42 11.45
CA GLY A 13 -0.82 7.12 10.33
C GLY A 13 -1.99 8.01 10.77
N TRP A 14 -2.79 7.55 11.74
CA TRP A 14 -3.87 8.35 12.32
C TRP A 14 -3.34 9.57 13.09
N ILE A 15 -2.29 9.41 13.90
CA ILE A 15 -1.64 10.52 14.60
C ILE A 15 -1.11 11.55 13.59
N VAL A 16 -0.41 11.09 12.55
CA VAL A 16 0.10 11.98 11.48
C VAL A 16 -1.06 12.70 10.78
N ALA A 17 -2.14 12.00 10.45
CA ALA A 17 -3.29 12.59 9.78
C ALA A 17 -4.02 13.61 10.67
N THR A 18 -4.10 13.40 11.99
CA THR A 18 -4.85 14.30 12.88
C THR A 18 -4.04 15.50 13.35
N PHE A 19 -2.76 15.31 13.66
CA PHE A 19 -1.92 16.34 14.27
C PHE A 19 -0.97 17.04 13.30
N LEU A 20 -0.40 16.35 12.30
CA LEU A 20 0.63 16.92 11.42
C LEU A 20 0.06 17.49 10.11
N MET A 21 -1.04 16.94 9.58
CA MET A 21 -1.61 17.42 8.32
C MET A 21 -2.33 18.78 8.46
N PRO A 22 -2.23 19.67 7.45
CA PRO A 22 -2.97 20.93 7.45
C PRO A 22 -4.49 20.69 7.44
N LYS A 23 -5.25 21.69 7.92
CA LYS A 23 -6.71 21.64 8.05
C LYS A 23 -7.41 21.65 6.69
N THR A 24 -7.34 20.52 5.97
CA THR A 24 -7.87 20.34 4.61
C THR A 24 -8.89 19.19 4.59
N ALA A 25 -9.81 19.18 3.61
CA ALA A 25 -10.78 18.08 3.44
C ALA A 25 -10.13 16.70 3.26
N ARG A 26 -8.91 16.64 2.68
CA ARG A 26 -8.10 15.41 2.55
C ARG A 26 -7.77 14.78 3.90
N ARG A 27 -7.52 15.60 4.92
CA ARG A 27 -7.18 15.17 6.28
C ARG A 27 -8.28 14.28 6.87
N TRP A 28 -9.52 14.76 6.79
CA TRP A 28 -10.68 14.06 7.31
C TRP A 28 -10.93 12.74 6.58
N LYS A 29 -10.74 12.72 5.25
CA LYS A 29 -10.87 11.48 4.45
C LYS A 29 -9.84 10.44 4.88
N VAL A 30 -8.56 10.81 4.98
CA VAL A 30 -7.48 9.87 5.35
C VAL A 30 -7.67 9.35 6.78
N ALA A 31 -7.95 10.24 7.74
CA ALA A 31 -8.19 9.83 9.12
C ALA A 31 -9.41 8.90 9.25
N ALA A 32 -10.50 9.17 8.52
CA ALA A 32 -11.68 8.32 8.51
C ALA A 32 -11.39 6.94 7.89
N ILE A 33 -10.67 6.89 6.75
CA ILE A 33 -10.27 5.63 6.12
C ILE A 33 -9.48 4.77 7.11
N ILE A 34 -8.48 5.34 7.79
CA ILE A 34 -7.65 4.60 8.75
C ILE A 34 -8.49 4.07 9.92
N LEU A 35 -9.35 4.91 10.52
CA LEU A 35 -10.20 4.48 11.63
C LEU A 35 -11.18 3.37 11.22
N ILE A 36 -11.83 3.52 10.06
CA ILE A 36 -12.76 2.52 9.53
C ILE A 36 -12.01 1.20 9.27
N SER A 37 -10.79 1.26 8.72
CA SER A 37 -9.95 0.07 8.53
C SER A 37 -9.59 -0.64 9.84
N ILE A 38 -9.34 0.10 10.92
CA ILE A 38 -9.09 -0.47 12.26
C ILE A 38 -10.36 -1.08 12.85
N LEU A 39 -11.53 -0.46 12.66
CA LEU A 39 -12.80 -0.99 13.16
C LEU A 39 -13.18 -2.30 12.44
N LEU A 40 -12.97 -2.36 11.14
CA LEU A 40 -13.33 -3.52 10.30
C LEU A 40 -12.32 -4.68 10.42
N SER A 41 -11.12 -4.47 11.00
CA SER A 41 -10.07 -5.50 11.00
C SER A 41 -10.37 -6.69 11.89
N GLY A 42 -11.29 -6.54 12.85
CA GLY A 42 -11.80 -7.63 13.67
C GLY A 42 -12.99 -8.37 13.07
N MET A 43 -13.49 -7.94 11.91
CA MET A 43 -14.65 -8.54 11.26
C MET A 43 -14.22 -9.30 10.01
N ASN A 44 -14.59 -10.57 9.94
CA ASN A 44 -14.40 -11.41 8.76
C ASN A 44 -15.74 -11.94 8.27
N MET A 45 -15.92 -11.93 6.97
CA MET A 45 -17.10 -12.50 6.32
C MET A 45 -16.78 -13.95 5.94
N HIS A 46 -17.42 -14.91 6.60
CA HIS A 46 -17.28 -16.32 6.27
C HIS A 46 -18.23 -16.70 5.14
N MET A 47 -17.69 -17.04 3.97
CA MET A 47 -18.42 -17.73 2.91
C MET A 47 -18.07 -19.23 2.95
N ILE A 48 -18.92 -20.07 2.34
CA ILE A 48 -18.82 -21.53 2.38
C ILE A 48 -17.44 -22.06 1.94
N GLN A 49 -16.72 -21.35 1.06
CA GLN A 49 -15.44 -21.78 0.50
C GLN A 49 -14.27 -20.80 0.70
N PHE A 50 -14.52 -19.61 1.23
CA PHE A 50 -13.48 -18.60 1.49
C PHE A 50 -13.95 -17.64 2.57
N SER A 51 -13.01 -17.16 3.39
CA SER A 51 -13.29 -16.07 4.34
C SER A 51 -12.67 -14.79 3.80
N CYS A 52 -13.36 -13.66 3.90
CA CYS A 52 -12.87 -12.38 3.40
C CYS A 52 -12.97 -11.30 4.48
N SER A 53 -11.86 -10.60 4.75
CA SER A 53 -11.85 -9.49 5.70
C SER A 53 -12.63 -8.29 5.18
N TYR A 54 -13.48 -7.71 6.02
CA TYR A 54 -14.20 -6.47 5.68
C TYR A 54 -13.24 -5.30 5.43
N THR A 55 -12.08 -5.27 6.09
CA THR A 55 -11.05 -4.25 5.86
C THR A 55 -10.50 -4.31 4.45
N ALA A 56 -10.22 -5.51 3.93
CA ALA A 56 -9.71 -5.69 2.58
C ALA A 56 -10.72 -5.21 1.53
N LEU A 57 -12.00 -5.58 1.69
CA LEU A 57 -13.08 -5.11 0.80
C LEU A 57 -13.24 -3.59 0.84
N PHE A 58 -13.21 -3.00 2.03
CA PHE A 58 -13.29 -1.54 2.20
C PHE A 58 -12.12 -0.82 1.51
N LEU A 59 -10.88 -1.30 1.71
CA LEU A 59 -9.69 -0.71 1.10
C LEU A 59 -9.71 -0.79 -0.43
N VAL A 60 -10.17 -1.90 -1.00
CA VAL A 60 -10.37 -2.04 -2.46
C VAL A 60 -11.41 -1.04 -2.95
N GLY A 61 -12.55 -0.90 -2.25
CA GLY A 61 -13.58 0.08 -2.60
C GLY A 61 -13.03 1.51 -2.61
N VAL A 62 -12.26 1.88 -1.60
CA VAL A 62 -11.58 3.18 -1.53
C VAL A 62 -10.64 3.37 -2.72
N ALA A 63 -9.77 2.38 -3.00
CA ALA A 63 -8.81 2.47 -4.11
C ALA A 63 -9.50 2.57 -5.49
N CYS A 64 -10.62 1.87 -5.69
CA CYS A 64 -11.43 1.97 -6.91
C CYS A 64 -12.04 3.36 -7.08
N VAL A 65 -12.54 3.99 -6.01
CA VAL A 65 -13.07 5.36 -6.07
C VAL A 65 -11.95 6.34 -6.47
N TYR A 66 -10.74 6.19 -5.93
CA TYR A 66 -9.59 7.00 -6.35
C TYR A 66 -9.20 6.75 -7.82
N ALA A 67 -9.25 5.50 -8.29
CA ALA A 67 -8.94 5.15 -9.67
C ALA A 67 -10.00 5.62 -10.68
N SER A 68 -11.27 5.74 -10.27
CA SER A 68 -12.36 6.20 -11.15
C SER A 68 -12.19 7.65 -11.64
N GLY A 69 -11.37 8.45 -10.94
CA GLY A 69 -11.06 9.82 -11.34
C GLY A 69 -10.08 9.94 -12.52
N TYR A 70 -9.46 8.84 -12.96
CA TYR A 70 -8.48 8.85 -14.05
C TYR A 70 -9.14 8.84 -15.44
N SER A 71 -8.42 9.30 -16.46
CA SER A 71 -8.90 9.21 -17.85
C SER A 71 -8.97 7.76 -18.32
N ARG A 72 -9.81 7.44 -19.32
CA ARG A 72 -10.03 6.05 -19.77
C ARG A 72 -8.74 5.32 -20.16
N PHE A 73 -7.82 5.99 -20.85
CA PHE A 73 -6.50 5.42 -21.19
C PHE A 73 -5.61 5.21 -19.95
N GLN A 74 -5.66 6.14 -19.00
CA GLN A 74 -4.93 5.98 -17.74
C GLN A 74 -5.50 4.86 -16.89
N GLN A 75 -6.82 4.66 -16.89
CA GLN A 75 -7.48 3.54 -16.21
C GLN A 75 -7.02 2.20 -16.80
N LEU A 76 -6.99 2.07 -18.13
CA LEU A 76 -6.53 0.84 -18.79
C LEU A 76 -5.06 0.54 -18.43
N TYR A 77 -4.19 1.54 -18.54
CA TYR A 77 -2.80 1.42 -18.12
C TYR A 77 -2.71 0.96 -16.66
N TYR A 78 -3.47 1.61 -15.78
CA TYR A 78 -3.47 1.31 -14.36
C TYR A 78 -3.97 -0.09 -14.01
N VAL A 79 -4.95 -0.61 -14.75
CA VAL A 79 -5.41 -2.01 -14.64
C VAL A 79 -4.29 -2.98 -15.01
N ILE A 80 -3.54 -2.71 -16.08
CA ILE A 80 -2.38 -3.55 -16.46
C ILE A 80 -1.33 -3.54 -15.36
N VAL A 81 -1.00 -2.37 -14.80
CA VAL A 81 -0.02 -2.25 -13.71
C VAL A 81 -0.48 -3.00 -12.46
N CYS A 82 -1.73 -2.83 -12.06
CA CYS A 82 -2.29 -3.59 -10.94
C CYS A 82 -2.25 -5.10 -11.23
N GLY A 83 -2.56 -5.52 -12.46
CA GLY A 83 -2.47 -6.91 -12.90
C GLY A 83 -1.07 -7.50 -12.75
N ILE A 84 -0.02 -6.75 -13.09
CA ILE A 84 1.38 -7.18 -12.89
C ILE A 84 1.66 -7.43 -11.40
N ILE A 85 1.22 -6.51 -10.52
CA ILE A 85 1.43 -6.64 -9.06
C ILE A 85 0.64 -7.83 -8.51
N ILE A 86 -0.61 -8.01 -8.94
CA ILE A 86 -1.48 -9.13 -8.55
C ILE A 86 -0.81 -10.47 -8.89
N ILE A 87 -0.35 -10.61 -10.14
CA ILE A 87 0.32 -11.84 -10.60
C ILE A 87 1.62 -12.06 -9.84
N ALA A 88 2.44 -11.02 -9.63
CA ALA A 88 3.68 -11.12 -8.89
C ALA A 88 3.46 -11.56 -7.43
N TYR A 89 2.48 -10.97 -6.74
CA TYR A 89 2.11 -11.35 -5.38
C TYR A 89 1.65 -12.81 -5.30
N ALA A 90 0.71 -13.21 -6.17
CA ALA A 90 0.16 -14.55 -6.15
C ALA A 90 1.22 -15.61 -6.52
N SER A 91 2.07 -15.31 -7.51
CA SER A 91 3.17 -16.18 -7.92
C SER A 91 4.16 -16.40 -6.78
N PHE A 92 4.51 -15.33 -6.04
CA PHE A 92 5.36 -15.44 -4.86
C PHE A 92 4.73 -16.33 -3.78
N CYS A 93 3.44 -16.15 -3.50
CA CYS A 93 2.73 -16.99 -2.51
C CYS A 93 2.61 -18.45 -2.95
N LEU A 94 2.50 -18.71 -4.26
CA LEU A 94 2.52 -20.08 -4.80
C LEU A 94 3.92 -20.71 -4.67
N LEU A 95 4.98 -19.96 -4.99
CA LEU A 95 6.36 -20.45 -4.82
C LEU A 95 6.65 -20.80 -3.36
N GLU A 96 6.20 -19.95 -2.42
CA GLU A 96 6.29 -20.20 -0.97
C GLU A 96 5.57 -21.50 -0.55
N LEU A 97 4.45 -21.85 -1.21
CA LEU A 97 3.72 -23.08 -0.92
C LEU A 97 4.48 -24.35 -1.38
N TYR A 98 5.21 -24.27 -2.49
CA TYR A 98 5.93 -25.41 -3.08
C TYR A 98 7.34 -25.62 -2.49
N ASP A 99 8.08 -24.54 -2.21
CA ASP A 99 9.45 -24.63 -1.72
C ASP A 99 9.72 -23.61 -0.58
N PRO A 100 9.61 -24.04 0.69
CA PRO A 100 9.83 -23.17 1.85
C PRO A 100 11.31 -22.83 2.09
N VAL A 101 12.26 -23.41 1.35
CA VAL A 101 13.71 -23.31 1.61
C VAL A 101 14.27 -21.90 1.35
N TRP A 102 13.56 -21.06 0.59
CA TRP A 102 14.01 -19.71 0.21
C TRP A 102 13.81 -18.63 1.30
N ILE A 103 13.19 -18.96 2.44
CA ILE A 103 12.72 -17.96 3.42
C ILE A 103 13.65 -17.92 4.65
N PHE A 104 14.89 -17.47 4.48
CA PHE A 104 15.70 -17.01 5.61
C PHE A 104 15.23 -15.65 6.15
N ILE A 105 14.45 -14.90 5.34
CA ILE A 105 13.90 -13.59 5.66
C ILE A 105 12.38 -13.71 5.75
N ASP A 106 11.78 -13.15 6.79
CA ASP A 106 10.33 -13.07 6.98
C ASP A 106 9.59 -12.69 5.68
N ARG A 107 8.67 -13.57 5.24
CA ARG A 107 7.81 -13.45 4.04
C ARG A 107 7.33 -12.02 3.77
N LYS A 108 6.90 -11.33 4.83
CA LYS A 108 6.37 -9.97 4.79
C LYS A 108 7.33 -8.97 4.15
N TRP A 109 8.62 -9.04 4.49
CA TRP A 109 9.61 -8.09 3.97
C TRP A 109 9.93 -8.34 2.50
N ILE A 110 10.00 -9.61 2.10
CA ILE A 110 10.24 -9.99 0.70
C ILE A 110 9.08 -9.51 -0.18
N LEU A 111 7.84 -9.80 0.23
CA LEU A 111 6.64 -9.32 -0.47
C LEU A 111 6.58 -7.80 -0.53
N THR A 112 6.82 -7.13 0.59
CA THR A 112 6.83 -5.66 0.65
C THR A 112 7.87 -5.08 -0.32
N GLY A 113 9.09 -5.62 -0.31
CA GLY A 113 10.16 -5.20 -1.21
C GLY A 113 9.81 -5.43 -2.68
N LEU A 114 9.27 -6.60 -3.02
CA LEU A 114 8.84 -6.94 -4.38
C LEU A 114 7.77 -5.98 -4.90
N ILE A 115 6.72 -5.73 -4.10
CA ILE A 115 5.63 -4.83 -4.49
C ILE A 115 6.15 -3.40 -4.67
N LEU A 116 6.95 -2.90 -3.72
CA LEU A 116 7.51 -1.55 -3.81
C LEU A 116 8.43 -1.40 -5.02
N TYR A 117 9.27 -2.40 -5.30
CA TYR A 117 10.14 -2.40 -6.46
C TYR A 117 9.34 -2.25 -7.76
N ILE A 118 8.30 -3.07 -7.94
CA ILE A 118 7.42 -2.97 -9.12
C ILE A 118 6.71 -1.60 -9.17
N CYS A 119 6.17 -1.13 -8.05
CA CYS A 119 5.48 0.16 -7.98
C CYS A 119 6.40 1.35 -8.35
N PHE A 120 7.65 1.35 -7.89
CA PHE A 120 8.60 2.42 -8.19
C PHE A 120 9.06 2.41 -9.65
N MET A 121 9.26 1.24 -10.25
CA MET A 121 9.65 1.14 -11.66
C MET A 121 8.53 1.56 -12.60
N VAL A 122 7.28 1.15 -12.31
CA VAL A 122 6.18 1.27 -13.26
C VAL A 122 5.42 2.58 -13.09
N ILE A 123 5.12 2.99 -11.86
CA ILE A 123 4.27 4.15 -11.58
C ILE A 123 5.15 5.33 -11.18
N LYS A 124 5.00 6.47 -11.87
CA LYS A 124 5.71 7.71 -11.53
C LYS A 124 4.99 8.53 -10.45
N ASP A 125 3.67 8.58 -10.50
CA ASP A 125 2.86 9.41 -9.61
C ASP A 125 2.69 8.78 -8.22
N ALA A 126 3.11 9.49 -7.17
CA ALA A 126 3.01 9.06 -5.78
C ALA A 126 1.59 8.63 -5.37
N GLU A 127 0.57 9.43 -5.72
CA GLU A 127 -0.82 9.14 -5.35
C GLU A 127 -1.35 7.86 -6.01
N LYS A 128 -0.93 7.60 -7.25
CA LYS A 128 -1.30 6.37 -7.97
C LYS A 128 -0.60 5.15 -7.40
N ARG A 129 0.61 5.30 -6.85
CA ARG A 129 1.34 4.19 -6.19
C ARG A 129 0.57 3.66 -4.98
N PHE A 130 0.02 4.53 -4.13
CA PHE A 130 -0.73 4.09 -2.94
C PHE A 130 -1.93 3.22 -3.30
N ALA A 131 -2.75 3.68 -4.25
CA ALA A 131 -3.91 2.90 -4.68
C ALA A 131 -3.50 1.59 -5.39
N ALA A 132 -2.34 1.56 -6.07
CA ALA A 132 -1.88 0.38 -6.79
C ALA A 132 -1.34 -0.68 -5.84
N ILE A 133 -0.67 -0.27 -4.76
CA ILE A 133 -0.24 -1.17 -3.68
C ILE A 133 -1.47 -1.83 -3.05
N ILE A 134 -2.51 -1.05 -2.73
CA ILE A 134 -3.73 -1.57 -2.10
C ILE A 134 -4.43 -2.58 -3.02
N LEU A 135 -4.68 -2.21 -4.28
CA LEU A 135 -5.33 -3.10 -5.25
C LEU A 135 -4.46 -4.31 -5.60
N GLY A 136 -3.15 -4.13 -5.69
CA GLY A 136 -2.19 -5.17 -6.02
C GLY A 136 -2.06 -6.22 -4.92
N VAL A 137 -1.94 -5.80 -3.66
CA VAL A 137 -1.85 -6.72 -2.51
C VAL A 137 -3.17 -7.45 -2.30
N VAL A 138 -4.29 -6.73 -2.20
CA VAL A 138 -5.59 -7.37 -1.95
C VAL A 138 -6.05 -8.20 -3.15
N GLY A 139 -5.83 -7.71 -4.37
CA GLY A 139 -6.13 -8.46 -5.58
C GLY A 139 -5.23 -9.69 -5.76
N GLY A 140 -3.95 -9.59 -5.41
CA GLY A 140 -3.01 -10.71 -5.40
C GLY A 140 -3.41 -11.78 -4.39
N ASP A 141 -3.82 -11.35 -3.19
CA ASP A 141 -4.30 -12.23 -2.15
C ASP A 141 -5.61 -12.94 -2.52
N PHE A 142 -6.51 -12.22 -3.18
CA PHE A 142 -7.71 -12.80 -3.76
C PHE A 142 -7.38 -13.81 -4.87
N LEU A 143 -6.46 -13.49 -5.78
CA LEU A 143 -6.06 -14.41 -6.85
C LEU A 143 -5.42 -15.68 -6.28
N TYR A 144 -4.55 -15.54 -5.27
CA TYR A 144 -3.97 -16.68 -4.56
C TYR A 144 -5.05 -17.57 -3.92
N ALA A 145 -6.03 -16.98 -3.25
CA ALA A 145 -7.14 -17.70 -2.64
C ALA A 145 -7.98 -18.48 -3.66
N VAL A 146 -8.20 -17.91 -4.85
CA VAL A 146 -8.90 -18.59 -5.95
C VAL A 146 -8.10 -19.79 -6.45
N VAL A 147 -6.78 -19.66 -6.58
CA VAL A 147 -5.91 -20.75 -7.08
C VAL A 147 -5.81 -21.91 -6.09
N ILE A 148 -5.75 -21.64 -4.78
CA ILE A 148 -5.58 -22.69 -3.76
C ILE A 148 -6.90 -23.24 -3.21
N ARG A 149 -8.05 -22.73 -3.68
CA ARG A 149 -9.39 -23.06 -3.15
C ARG A 149 -9.69 -24.56 -3.09
N ASP A 150 -9.21 -25.33 -4.06
CA ASP A 150 -9.45 -26.78 -4.14
C ASP A 150 -8.51 -27.59 -3.23
N ILE A 151 -7.46 -26.95 -2.69
CA ILE A 151 -6.39 -27.58 -1.90
C ILE A 151 -6.55 -27.24 -0.42
N ALA A 152 -6.87 -25.97 -0.10
CA ALA A 152 -7.00 -25.50 1.29
C ALA A 152 -7.99 -24.33 1.41
N SER A 153 -8.67 -24.26 2.56
CA SER A 153 -9.45 -23.09 2.93
C SER A 153 -8.51 -21.91 3.26
N TYR A 154 -8.56 -20.86 2.45
CA TYR A 154 -7.75 -19.66 2.63
C TYR A 154 -8.61 -18.44 3.01
N GLU A 155 -8.08 -17.60 3.89
CA GLU A 155 -8.71 -16.34 4.32
C GLU A 155 -8.10 -15.15 3.57
N VAL A 156 -8.89 -14.57 2.68
CA VAL A 156 -8.55 -13.35 1.93
C VAL A 156 -8.57 -12.16 2.87
N GLY A 157 -7.50 -11.36 2.85
CA GLY A 157 -7.40 -10.18 3.71
C GLY A 157 -7.09 -10.53 5.16
N SER A 158 -6.46 -11.69 5.42
CA SER A 158 -6.00 -12.05 6.76
C SER A 158 -5.08 -10.99 7.37
N LEU A 159 -4.94 -10.97 8.70
CA LEU A 159 -4.08 -10.01 9.40
C LEU A 159 -2.63 -10.00 8.88
N ARG A 160 -2.14 -11.13 8.36
CA ARG A 160 -0.82 -11.22 7.70
C ARG A 160 -0.73 -10.40 6.43
N THR A 161 -1.79 -10.39 5.63
CA THR A 161 -1.86 -9.64 4.36
C THR A 161 -2.02 -8.15 4.64
N LEU A 162 -2.77 -7.80 5.68
CA LEU A 162 -2.90 -6.44 6.18
C LEU A 162 -1.57 -5.91 6.75
N ASP A 163 -0.77 -6.76 7.41
CA ASP A 163 0.60 -6.40 7.82
C ASP A 163 1.48 -6.07 6.61
N VAL A 164 1.46 -6.89 5.55
CA VAL A 164 2.21 -6.63 4.29
C VAL A 164 1.75 -5.32 3.65
N LEU A 165 0.44 -5.09 3.59
CA LEU A 165 -0.13 -3.87 3.03
C LEU A 165 0.29 -2.65 3.85
N ALA A 166 0.20 -2.73 5.18
CA ALA A 166 0.60 -1.65 6.07
C ALA A 166 2.09 -1.36 5.95
N THR A 167 2.96 -2.37 5.91
CA THR A 167 4.40 -2.16 5.74
C THR A 167 4.75 -1.56 4.38
N ALA A 168 4.08 -1.98 3.30
CA ALA A 168 4.28 -1.39 1.98
C ALA A 168 3.82 0.08 1.93
N VAL A 169 2.64 0.39 2.45
CA VAL A 169 2.14 1.78 2.52
C VAL A 169 3.02 2.64 3.42
N GLY A 170 3.45 2.12 4.57
CA GLY A 170 4.33 2.83 5.50
C GLY A 170 5.70 3.13 4.89
N ALA A 171 6.33 2.15 4.23
CA ALA A 171 7.59 2.35 3.53
C ALA A 171 7.47 3.33 2.36
N MET A 172 6.37 3.25 1.60
CA MET A 172 6.06 4.20 0.54
C MET A 172 5.91 5.63 1.08
N PHE A 173 5.23 5.79 2.22
CA PHE A 173 5.07 7.08 2.88
C PHE A 173 6.41 7.67 3.36
N ILE A 174 7.27 6.84 3.96
CA ILE A 174 8.63 7.24 4.35
C ILE A 174 9.42 7.71 3.13
N TRP A 175 9.34 6.98 2.01
CA TRP A 175 10.03 7.37 0.78
C TRP A 175 9.58 8.74 0.26
N GLU A 176 8.27 8.99 0.19
CA GLU A 176 7.75 10.29 -0.26
C GLU A 176 8.14 11.43 0.70
N MET A 177 8.21 11.17 2.00
CA MET A 177 8.75 12.14 2.97
C MET A 177 10.22 12.47 2.69
N LEU A 178 11.04 11.47 2.37
CA LEU A 178 12.45 11.68 2.02
C LEU A 178 12.60 12.51 0.74
N VAL A 179 11.81 12.22 -0.29
CA VAL A 179 11.81 12.99 -1.55
C VAL A 179 11.37 14.44 -1.32
N TYR A 180 10.34 14.65 -0.51
CA TYR A 180 9.90 16.00 -0.15
C TYR A 180 10.97 16.77 0.64
N PHE A 181 11.61 16.10 1.59
CA PHE A 181 12.68 16.69 2.40
C PHE A 181 13.91 17.05 1.57
N SER A 182 14.34 16.18 0.64
CA SER A 182 15.47 16.48 -0.26
C SER A 182 15.17 17.68 -1.16
N ALA A 183 13.97 17.75 -1.73
CA ALA A 183 13.55 18.89 -2.55
C ALA A 183 13.52 20.20 -1.74
N TYR A 184 13.11 20.15 -0.47
CA TYR A 184 13.14 21.31 0.42
C TYR A 184 14.58 21.79 0.69
N LEU A 185 15.51 20.86 0.93
CA LEU A 185 16.92 21.19 1.11
C LEU A 185 17.53 21.83 -0.14
N ASP A 186 17.24 21.28 -1.33
CA ASP A 186 17.73 21.84 -2.60
C ASP A 186 17.25 23.28 -2.79
N LEU A 187 15.97 23.57 -2.49
CA LEU A 187 15.41 24.92 -2.56
C LEU A 187 16.08 25.87 -1.55
N TYR A 188 16.37 25.39 -0.33
CA TYR A 188 17.06 26.18 0.68
C TYR A 188 18.49 26.52 0.26
N VAL A 189 19.23 25.54 -0.27
CA VAL A 189 20.58 25.71 -0.80
C VAL A 189 20.59 26.70 -1.98
N LEU A 190 19.67 26.56 -2.93
CA LEU A 190 19.51 27.48 -4.07
C LEU A 190 19.22 28.92 -3.61
N LYS A 191 18.38 29.10 -2.57
CA LYS A 191 18.07 30.42 -2.01
C LYS A 191 19.30 31.05 -1.35
N SER A 192 20.09 30.24 -0.64
CA SER A 192 21.37 30.67 -0.03
C SER A 192 22.38 31.13 -1.08
N HIS A 193 22.51 30.40 -2.20
CA HIS A 193 23.39 30.80 -3.32
C HIS A 193 22.94 32.09 -4.02
N ARG A 194 21.63 32.31 -4.23
CA ARG A 194 21.13 33.57 -4.80
C ARG A 194 21.37 34.77 -3.90
N GLN A 195 21.22 34.62 -2.59
CA GLN A 195 21.50 35.70 -1.65
C GLN A 195 22.98 36.09 -1.68
N LYS A 196 23.89 35.12 -1.75
CA LYS A 196 25.33 35.39 -1.88
C LYS A 196 25.69 36.10 -3.19
N GLN A 197 25.06 35.76 -4.32
CA GLN A 197 25.33 36.45 -5.60
C GLN A 197 24.76 37.88 -5.69
N SER A 198 23.69 38.20 -4.95
CA SER A 198 23.12 39.55 -4.90
C SER A 198 23.91 40.54 -4.05
N THR A 199 24.79 40.07 -3.16
CA THR A 199 25.62 40.93 -2.30
C THR A 199 26.90 41.41 -2.97
N TYR A 200 27.27 40.84 -4.13
CA TYR A 200 28.46 41.22 -4.92
C TYR A 200 28.13 42.10 -6.15
N LYS A 201 26.89 42.59 -6.27
CA LYS A 201 26.48 43.61 -7.25
C LYS A 201 26.09 44.89 -6.53
#